data_AF-A0A3S0R5C7-F1
#
_entry.id   AF-A0A3S0R5C7-F1
#
_cell.length_a   1.000
_cell.length_b   1.000
_cell.length_c   1.000
_cell.angle_alpha   90.00
_cell.angle_beta   90.00
_cell.angle_gamma   90.00
#
_symmetry.space_group_name_H-M   'P 1'
#
loop_
_entity.id
_entity.type
_entity.pdbx_description
1 polymer ?
#
loop_
_entity_poly.entity_id
_entity_poly.type
_entity_poly.pdbx_seq_one_letter_code
_entity_poly.pdbx_strand_id
1 'polypeptide(L)'
;MAQMAEALRQHLTARDDVAGVIGIGGSGGTALITPAMRDLDIGVPKVMVSTIACNVAPYVGPSDIAMIHSVTDVAGLNRISRRVLGNAAHALLGMLSGKIPRSPKTSRPSA
;
A
#
# COMPACT_ATOMS: atom_id res chain seq x y z
N MET A 1 -10.61 -2.99 -16.18
CA MET A 1 -10.20 -2.40 -14.88
C MET A 1 -11.00 -2.98 -13.73
N ALA A 2 -12.32 -2.82 -13.65
CA ALA A 2 -13.13 -3.32 -12.52
C ALA A 2 -12.97 -4.83 -12.25
N GLN A 3 -13.05 -5.67 -13.29
CA GLN A 3 -12.85 -7.13 -13.15
C GLN A 3 -11.42 -7.49 -12.72
N MET A 4 -10.41 -6.72 -13.14
CA MET A 4 -9.02 -6.94 -12.73
C MET A 4 -8.79 -6.53 -11.27
N ALA A 5 -9.39 -5.42 -10.84
CA ALA A 5 -9.35 -5.00 -9.44
C ALA A 5 -10.00 -6.08 -8.56
N GLU A 6 -11.16 -6.59 -8.96
CA GLU A 6 -11.85 -7.66 -8.23
C GLU A 6 -11.04 -8.96 -8.20
N ALA A 7 -10.44 -9.37 -9.32
CA ALA A 7 -9.54 -10.52 -9.35
C ALA A 7 -8.33 -10.36 -8.42
N LEU A 8 -7.74 -9.16 -8.36
CA LEU A 8 -6.62 -8.87 -7.45
C LEU A 8 -7.07 -8.93 -5.98
N ARG A 9 -8.25 -8.40 -5.65
CA ARG A 9 -8.83 -8.47 -4.29
C ARG A 9 -9.00 -9.92 -3.85
N GLN A 10 -9.60 -10.75 -4.70
CA GLN A 10 -9.80 -12.17 -4.43
C GLN A 10 -8.46 -12.92 -4.31
N HIS A 11 -7.50 -12.62 -5.18
CA HIS A 11 -6.19 -13.25 -5.12
C HIS A 11 -5.46 -12.90 -3.82
N LEU A 12 -5.48 -11.64 -3.40
CA LEU A 12 -4.70 -11.17 -2.26
C LEU A 12 -5.31 -11.63 -0.93
N THR A 13 -6.63 -11.67 -0.82
CA THR A 13 -7.35 -12.14 0.37
C THR A 13 -7.34 -13.66 0.52
N ALA A 14 -7.18 -14.42 -0.57
CA ALA A 14 -7.04 -15.87 -0.54
C ALA A 14 -5.64 -16.34 -0.10
N ARG A 15 -4.68 -15.42 0.12
CA ARG A 15 -3.30 -15.74 0.49
C ARG A 15 -3.06 -15.47 1.97
N ASP A 16 -2.49 -16.46 2.65
CA ASP A 16 -2.08 -16.41 4.06
C ASP A 16 -0.55 -16.24 4.23
N ASP A 17 0.19 -16.27 3.13
CA ASP A 17 1.66 -16.20 3.08
C ASP A 17 2.19 -14.80 2.68
N VAL A 18 1.32 -13.79 2.66
CA VAL A 18 1.69 -12.42 2.30
C VAL A 18 2.03 -11.61 3.54
N ALA A 19 3.32 -11.39 3.77
CA ALA A 19 3.79 -10.57 4.90
C ALA A 19 3.58 -9.07 4.68
N GLY A 20 3.48 -8.59 3.44
CA GLY A 20 3.26 -7.19 3.10
C GLY A 20 3.18 -6.97 1.59
N VAL A 21 2.69 -5.79 1.18
CA VAL A 21 2.39 -5.49 -0.23
C VAL A 21 2.97 -4.15 -0.64
N ILE A 22 3.59 -4.12 -1.83
CA ILE A 22 4.00 -2.87 -2.49
C ILE A 22 3.33 -2.77 -3.86
N GLY A 23 2.70 -1.61 -4.11
CA GLY A 23 2.04 -1.27 -5.37
C GLY A 23 2.68 -0.05 -6.01
N ILE A 24 2.67 0.02 -7.34
CA ILE A 24 3.21 1.16 -8.09
C ILE A 24 2.25 1.46 -9.24
N GLY A 25 1.90 2.73 -9.45
CA GLY A 25 1.13 3.10 -10.63
C GLY A 25 0.76 4.58 -10.71
N GLY A 26 0.23 4.98 -11.87
CA GLY A 26 -0.46 6.26 -12.01
C GLY A 26 -1.87 6.23 -11.41
N SER A 27 -2.77 7.10 -11.88
CA SER A 27 -4.16 7.13 -11.39
C SER A 27 -4.91 5.81 -11.55
N GLY A 28 -4.85 5.20 -12.74
CA GLY A 28 -5.50 3.92 -13.02
C GLY A 28 -4.93 2.77 -12.19
N GLY A 29 -3.61 2.64 -12.10
CA GLY A 29 -2.95 1.61 -11.30
C GLY A 29 -3.24 1.77 -9.81
N THR A 30 -3.23 3.00 -9.30
CA THR A 30 -3.62 3.30 -7.92
C THR A 30 -5.06 2.89 -7.66
N ALA A 31 -6.00 3.26 -8.54
CA ALA A 31 -7.41 2.89 -8.40
C ALA A 31 -7.66 1.37 -8.48
N LEU A 32 -6.78 0.61 -9.14
CA LEU A 32 -6.87 -0.85 -9.25
C LEU A 32 -6.27 -1.56 -8.03
N ILE A 33 -5.12 -1.09 -7.54
CA ILE A 33 -4.35 -1.77 -6.50
C ILE A 33 -4.89 -1.46 -5.09
N THR A 34 -5.23 -0.20 -4.82
CA THR A 34 -5.58 0.20 -3.45
C THR A 34 -6.85 -0.45 -2.89
N PRO A 35 -7.89 -0.80 -3.68
CA PRO A 35 -8.99 -1.62 -3.17
C PRO A 35 -8.53 -2.97 -2.60
N ALA A 36 -7.62 -3.67 -3.28
CA ALA A 36 -7.08 -4.95 -2.79
C ALA A 36 -6.22 -4.78 -1.54
N MET A 37 -5.43 -3.70 -1.46
CA MET A 37 -4.69 -3.38 -0.24
C MET A 37 -5.62 -3.11 0.96
N ARG A 38 -6.77 -2.47 0.75
CA ARG A 38 -7.72 -2.18 1.83
C ARG A 38 -8.41 -3.42 2.41
N ASP A 39 -8.57 -4.47 1.60
CA ASP A 39 -9.18 -5.70 2.06
C ASP A 39 -8.25 -6.52 2.97
N LEU A 40 -6.95 -6.19 3.01
CA LEU A 40 -6.02 -6.78 3.96
C LEU A 40 -6.17 -6.18 5.36
N ASP A 41 -5.94 -7.01 6.37
CA ASP A 41 -6.02 -6.62 7.77
C ASP A 41 -5.14 -5.40 8.09
N ILE A 42 -5.66 -4.53 8.97
CA ILE A 42 -4.89 -3.40 9.52
C ILE A 42 -3.68 -3.95 10.28
N GLY A 43 -2.51 -3.38 10.02
CA GLY A 43 -1.23 -3.83 10.56
C GLY A 43 -0.40 -4.63 9.56
N VAL A 44 -1.01 -5.24 8.53
CA VAL A 44 -0.23 -5.79 7.40
C VAL A 44 0.45 -4.62 6.68
N PRO A 45 1.79 -4.59 6.52
CA PRO A 45 2.48 -3.51 5.83
C PRO A 45 2.03 -3.34 4.37
N LYS A 46 1.56 -2.13 4.01
CA LYS A 46 1.07 -1.80 2.66
C LYS A 46 1.65 -0.47 2.20
N VAL A 47 2.39 -0.47 1.09
CA VAL A 47 3.03 0.72 0.52
C VAL A 47 2.58 0.91 -0.93
N MET A 48 2.08 2.09 -1.28
CA MET A 48 1.65 2.43 -2.64
C MET A 48 2.45 3.62 -3.17
N VAL A 49 3.18 3.43 -4.26
CA VAL A 49 3.91 4.48 -4.96
C VAL A 49 3.06 5.03 -6.10
N SER A 50 2.68 6.31 -6.04
CA SER A 50 1.68 6.88 -6.95
C SER A 50 2.01 8.27 -7.47
N THR A 51 1.72 8.52 -8.75
CA THR A 51 1.79 9.87 -9.36
C THR A 51 0.73 10.81 -8.80
N ILE A 52 -0.32 10.27 -8.17
CA ILE A 52 -1.44 11.04 -7.61
C ILE A 52 -1.47 10.98 -6.07
N ALA A 53 -0.34 10.66 -5.44
CA ALA A 53 -0.20 10.67 -3.98
C ALA A 53 -0.42 12.05 -3.32
N CYS A 54 -0.70 13.11 -4.09
CA CYS A 54 -1.13 14.42 -3.58
C CYS A 54 -2.62 14.45 -3.17
N ASN A 55 -3.46 13.52 -3.66
CA ASN A 55 -4.84 13.34 -3.22
C ASN A 55 -5.09 11.86 -2.92
N VAL A 56 -5.02 11.51 -1.64
CA VAL A 56 -5.05 10.12 -1.17
C VAL A 56 -6.40 9.66 -0.64
N ALA A 57 -7.32 10.60 -0.37
CA ALA A 57 -8.62 10.32 0.27
C ALA A 57 -9.41 9.18 -0.43
N PRO A 58 -9.56 9.14 -1.76
CA PRO A 58 -10.30 8.07 -2.41
C PRO A 58 -9.53 6.75 -2.53
N TYR A 59 -8.24 6.70 -2.14
CA TYR A 59 -7.36 5.53 -2.29
C TYR A 59 -6.97 4.84 -0.98
N VAL A 60 -6.83 5.58 0.12
CA VAL A 60 -6.48 4.99 1.43
C VAL A 60 -7.71 4.43 2.14
N GLY A 61 -8.81 5.19 2.22
CA GLY A 61 -10.00 4.74 2.94
C GLY A 61 -9.73 4.49 4.44
N PRO A 62 -10.46 3.59 5.11
CA PRO A 62 -10.24 3.24 6.51
C PRO A 62 -9.14 2.18 6.70
N SER A 63 -8.01 2.33 5.99
CA SER A 63 -6.87 1.40 6.04
C SER A 63 -5.57 2.16 6.30
N ASP A 64 -4.52 1.43 6.66
CA ASP A 64 -3.19 1.94 7.02
C ASP A 64 -2.20 1.93 5.83
N ILE A 65 -2.70 2.23 4.62
CA ILE A 65 -1.88 2.29 3.40
C ILE A 65 -0.94 3.50 3.45
N ALA A 66 0.36 3.25 3.34
CA ALA A 66 1.37 4.29 3.17
C ALA A 66 1.47 4.72 1.70
N MET A 67 1.19 5.99 1.40
CA MET A 67 1.28 6.56 0.06
C MET A 67 2.62 7.28 -0.14
N ILE A 68 3.40 6.89 -1.16
CA ILE A 68 4.66 7.53 -1.54
C ILE A 68 4.46 8.19 -2.91
N HIS A 69 4.79 9.48 -3.02
CA HIS A 69 4.71 10.17 -4.30
C HIS A 69 5.80 9.70 -5.26
N SER A 70 5.44 9.32 -6.48
CA SER A 70 6.39 8.79 -7.47
C SER A 70 7.36 9.85 -8.00
N VAL A 71 7.06 11.14 -7.80
CA VAL A 71 7.78 12.34 -8.27
C VAL A 71 7.81 12.50 -9.79
N THR A 72 8.00 11.42 -10.54
CA THR A 72 7.92 11.37 -12.00
C THR A 72 6.82 10.41 -12.44
N ASP A 73 6.39 10.53 -13.68
CA ASP A 73 5.52 9.52 -14.30
C ASP A 73 6.14 8.13 -14.22
N VAL A 74 5.28 7.13 -14.03
CA VAL A 74 5.64 5.72 -14.02
C VAL A 74 5.74 5.22 -15.47
N ALA A 75 6.61 5.86 -16.25
CA ALA A 75 6.93 5.50 -17.62
C ALA A 75 8.40 5.05 -17.68
N GLY A 76 8.66 3.87 -17.12
CA GLY A 76 9.99 3.27 -17.06
C GLY A 76 10.86 3.70 -15.87
N LEU A 77 12.02 3.05 -15.76
CA LEU A 77 12.98 3.30 -14.68
C LEU A 77 13.97 4.41 -15.06
N ASN A 78 13.78 5.59 -14.50
CA ASN A 78 14.70 6.72 -14.60
C ASN A 78 15.51 6.88 -13.29
N ARG A 79 16.49 7.79 -13.27
CA ARG A 79 17.38 8.01 -12.11
C ARG A 79 16.60 8.38 -10.84
N ILE A 80 15.49 9.11 -10.97
CA ILE A 80 14.64 9.54 -9.86
C ILE A 80 13.76 8.37 -9.42
N SER A 81 13.06 7.70 -10.35
CA SER A 81 12.15 6.61 -10.00
C SER A 81 12.88 5.43 -9.35
N ARG A 82 14.13 5.14 -9.72
CA ARG A 82 14.97 4.14 -9.00
C ARG A 82 15.17 4.49 -7.53
N ARG A 83 15.41 5.76 -7.20
CA ARG A 83 15.60 6.22 -5.82
C ARG A 83 14.29 6.17 -5.04
N VAL A 84 13.19 6.62 -5.65
CA VAL A 84 11.86 6.60 -5.03
C VAL A 84 11.42 5.16 -4.75
N LEU A 85 11.59 4.25 -5.71
CA LEU A 85 11.28 2.83 -5.54
C LEU A 85 12.19 2.17 -4.51
N GLY A 86 13.47 2.56 -4.44
CA GLY A 86 14.38 2.12 -3.37
C GLY A 86 13.90 2.56 -1.98
N ASN A 87 13.47 3.81 -1.84
CA ASN A 87 12.88 4.30 -0.59
C ASN A 87 11.60 3.55 -0.22
N ALA A 88 10.75 3.26 -1.21
CA ALA A 88 9.51 2.50 -0.98
C ALA A 88 9.80 1.06 -0.53
N ALA A 89 10.80 0.41 -1.13
CA ALA A 89 11.25 -0.92 -0.71
C ALA A 89 11.83 -0.90 0.71
N HIS A 90 12.67 0.08 1.03
CA HIS A 90 13.20 0.23 2.40
C HIS A 90 12.11 0.53 3.42
N ALA A 91 11.10 1.34 3.07
CA ALA A 91 9.96 1.61 3.92
C ALA A 91 9.19 0.32 4.23
N LEU A 92 8.85 -0.47 3.19
CA LEU A 92 8.17 -1.75 3.37
C LEU A 92 9.00 -2.71 4.23
N LEU A 93 10.31 -2.85 3.94
CA LEU A 93 11.21 -3.70 4.71
C LEU A 93 11.29 -3.27 6.19
N GLY A 94 11.32 -1.97 6.46
CA GLY A 94 11.31 -1.42 7.80
C GLY A 94 10.02 -1.76 8.55
N MET A 95 8.86 -1.64 7.89
CA MET A 95 7.57 -2.04 8.46
C MET A 95 7.52 -3.55 8.75
N LEU A 96 8.06 -4.39 7.86
CA LEU A 96 8.14 -5.84 8.04
C LEU A 96 9.09 -6.26 9.17
N SER A 97 10.19 -5.54 9.34
CA SER A 97 11.21 -5.86 10.35
C SER A 97 10.84 -5.34 11.75
N GLY A 98 9.92 -4.37 11.81
CA GLY A 98 9.47 -3.75 13.06
C GLY A 98 8.48 -4.64 13.82
N LYS A 99 8.56 -4.63 15.16
CA LYS A 99 7.52 -5.23 16.01
C LYS A 99 6.36 -4.26 16.16
N ILE A 100 5.20 -4.62 15.64
CA ILE A 100 3.97 -3.84 15.85
C ILE A 100 3.59 -3.93 17.33
N PRO A 101 3.47 -2.80 18.05
CA PRO A 101 3.04 -2.80 19.44
C PRO A 101 1.66 -3.46 19.55
N ARG A 102 1.56 -4.49 20.40
CA ARG A 102 0.25 -5.06 20.73
C ARG A 102 -0.50 -4.04 21.58
N SER A 103 -1.76 -3.78 21.24
CA SER A 103 -2.62 -2.95 22.09
C SER A 103 -2.65 -3.56 23.49
N PRO A 104 -2.37 -2.79 24.56
CA PRO A 104 -2.56 -3.26 25.92
C PRO A 104 -4.00 -3.75 26.10
N LYS A 105 -4.24 -4.83 26.86
CA LYS A 105 -5.59 -5.33 27.18
C LYS A 105 -6.47 -4.35 27.97
N THR A 106 -6.05 -3.09 28.12
CA THR A 106 -6.77 -2.07 28.86
C THR A 106 -7.78 -1.39 27.94
N SER A 107 -9.06 -1.53 28.28
CA SER A 107 -10.23 -1.01 27.60
C SER A 107 -10.33 0.53 27.62
N ARG A 108 -9.38 1.22 26.98
CA ARG A 108 -9.66 2.60 26.55
C ARG A 108 -10.43 2.50 25.22
N PRO A 109 -11.63 3.10 25.13
CA PRO A 109 -12.39 3.07 23.88
C PRO A 109 -11.55 3.73 22.79
N SER A 110 -11.40 3.03 21.67
CA SER A 110 -10.89 3.59 20.43
C SER A 110 -11.92 4.63 19.97
N ALA A 111 -11.61 5.91 20.19
CA ALA A 111 -12.48 7.03 19.83
C ALA A 111 -12.63 7.14 18.30
#